data_AF-A0A7C3EJ91-F1
#
_entry.id   AF-A0A7C3EJ91-F1
#
_cell.length_a   1.000
_cell.length_b   1.000
_cell.length_c   1.000
_cell.angle_alpha   90.00
_cell.angle_beta   90.00
_cell.angle_gamma   90.00
#
_symmetry.space_group_name_H-M   'P 1'
#
loop_
_entity.id
_entity.type
_entity.pdbx_description
1 polymer ?
#
loop_
_entity_poly.entity_id
_entity_poly.type
_entity_poly.pdbx_seq_one_letter_code
_entity_poly.pdbx_strand_id
1 'polypeptide(L)'
;MKVGGQWKAACPVMSLEQPSFAFANVVYETPAPYRNVAQAPGRDNTDTFAISSRVPSAMPAQLQASGVKATDKVERMIDDGSRGWHDWYRLNWGHSPLWAASTRKLRDAKWRGPDGATLRFGIKCQTDNTLVVQFNCNGWGAFAPGRPAVDCNAAKDLKGPPDWQGVSVSLNELIATDPKVTASLANWQSVTEFGICPSGETVRDGRKVKVNGRSWQGPREIRNLRWEGGEYSRQQTADSALSPQGHQKAFNDAIRKSLEQEKADLKAE
;
A
#
# COMPACT_ATOMS: atom_id res chain seq x y z
N MET A 1 -8.22 -5.57 -23.93
CA MET A 1 -8.93 -6.21 -25.07
C MET A 1 -7.95 -6.55 -26.19
N LYS A 2 -8.16 -7.68 -26.87
CA LYS A 2 -7.39 -8.04 -28.06
C LYS A 2 -7.97 -7.30 -29.27
N VAL A 3 -7.15 -6.55 -29.99
CA VAL A 3 -7.50 -5.83 -31.21
C VAL A 3 -6.53 -6.27 -32.30
N GLY A 4 -7.00 -7.13 -33.20
CA GLY A 4 -6.14 -7.81 -34.17
C GLY A 4 -5.05 -8.63 -33.47
N GLY A 5 -3.79 -8.40 -33.85
CA GLY A 5 -2.61 -9.02 -33.24
C GLY A 5 -2.10 -8.36 -31.96
N GLN A 6 -2.79 -7.35 -31.42
CA GLN A 6 -2.32 -6.55 -30.27
C GLN A 6 -3.26 -6.65 -29.08
N TRP A 7 -2.70 -6.56 -27.88
CA TRP A 7 -3.46 -6.34 -26.65
C TRP A 7 -3.44 -4.86 -26.29
N LYS A 8 -4.63 -4.28 -26.12
CA LYS A 8 -4.82 -2.87 -25.75
C LYS A 8 -5.52 -2.78 -24.40
N ALA A 9 -5.06 -1.85 -23.57
CA ALA A 9 -5.68 -1.50 -22.29
C ALA A 9 -5.81 0.02 -22.19
N ALA A 10 -6.77 0.50 -21.41
CA ALA A 10 -6.81 1.91 -21.04
C ALA A 10 -5.60 2.22 -20.15
N CYS A 11 -4.99 3.38 -20.35
CA CYS A 11 -3.92 3.90 -19.51
C CYS A 11 -4.37 5.26 -18.96
N PRO A 12 -5.16 5.29 -17.87
CA PRO A 12 -5.57 6.55 -17.25
C PRO A 12 -4.35 7.34 -16.81
N VAL A 13 -4.39 8.66 -17.03
CA VAL A 13 -3.28 9.57 -16.68
C VAL A 13 -3.78 10.55 -15.64
N MET A 14 -3.18 10.52 -14.45
CA MET A 14 -3.49 11.42 -13.33
C MET A 14 -2.84 12.80 -13.48
N SER A 15 -1.59 12.85 -13.95
CA SER A 15 -0.82 14.08 -14.09
C SER A 15 0.21 13.95 -15.21
N LEU A 16 0.49 15.07 -15.88
CA LEU A 16 1.58 15.17 -16.87
C LEU A 16 2.91 15.60 -16.23
N GLU A 17 2.91 15.89 -14.93
CA GLU A 17 4.11 16.30 -14.17
C GLU A 17 4.89 15.08 -13.65
N GLN A 18 4.34 13.88 -13.78
CA GLN A 18 4.96 12.62 -13.34
C GLN A 18 5.24 11.69 -14.53
N PRO A 19 6.29 10.86 -14.46
CA PRO A 19 6.54 9.85 -15.48
C PRO A 19 5.43 8.79 -15.51
N SER A 20 5.12 8.30 -16.70
CA SER A 20 4.27 7.12 -16.90
C SER A 20 5.13 5.90 -17.20
N PHE A 21 4.86 4.79 -16.52
CA PHE A 21 5.53 3.51 -16.75
C PHE A 21 4.50 2.48 -17.17
N ALA A 22 4.85 1.62 -18.12
CA ALA A 22 4.01 0.51 -18.54
C ALA A 22 4.85 -0.75 -18.65
N PHE A 23 4.25 -1.91 -18.40
CA PHE A 23 4.83 -3.21 -18.69
C PHE A 23 3.69 -4.21 -18.90
N ALA A 24 4.00 -5.35 -19.52
CA ALA A 24 3.06 -6.43 -19.71
C ALA A 24 3.55 -7.68 -18.99
N ASN A 25 2.62 -8.39 -18.35
CA ASN A 25 2.84 -9.73 -17.84
C ASN A 25 2.09 -10.73 -18.71
N VAL A 26 2.78 -11.80 -19.12
CA VAL A 26 2.13 -13.01 -19.63
C VAL A 26 2.22 -14.06 -18.54
N VAL A 27 1.07 -14.52 -18.09
CA VAL A 27 0.95 -15.53 -17.03
C VAL A 27 0.80 -16.90 -17.70
N TYR A 28 1.64 -17.84 -17.29
CA TYR A 28 1.64 -19.23 -17.74
C TYR A 28 1.34 -20.15 -16.57
N GLU A 29 0.86 -21.35 -16.87
CA GLU A 29 0.85 -22.43 -15.89
C GLU A 29 2.28 -22.85 -15.57
N THR A 30 2.59 -22.97 -14.28
CA THR A 30 3.84 -23.57 -13.81
C THR A 30 3.86 -25.03 -14.28
N PRO A 31 4.91 -25.51 -14.97
CA PRO A 31 4.98 -26.91 -15.37
C PRO A 31 5.00 -27.84 -14.15
N ALA A 32 4.38 -29.01 -14.24
CA ALA A 32 4.23 -29.95 -13.12
C ALA A 32 5.52 -30.24 -12.32
N PRO A 33 6.71 -30.39 -12.95
CA PRO A 33 7.97 -30.58 -12.22
C PRO A 33 8.35 -29.42 -11.28
N TYR A 34 7.87 -28.21 -11.56
CA TYR A 34 8.19 -26.99 -10.81
C TYR A 34 7.04 -26.53 -9.90
N ARG A 35 5.93 -27.27 -9.83
CA ARG A 35 4.81 -26.95 -8.92
C ARG A 35 5.08 -27.35 -7.48
N ASN A 36 5.98 -28.29 -7.23
CA ASN A 36 6.25 -28.83 -5.89
C ASN A 36 7.72 -28.66 -5.53
N VAL A 37 8.20 -27.42 -5.53
CA VAL A 37 9.56 -27.12 -5.07
C VAL A 37 9.54 -26.90 -3.56
N ALA A 38 10.59 -27.31 -2.85
CA ALA A 38 10.75 -26.94 -1.46
C ALA A 38 10.83 -25.41 -1.34
N GLN A 39 9.89 -24.82 -0.61
CA GLN A 39 9.83 -23.39 -0.37
C GLN A 39 10.34 -23.08 1.04
N ALA A 40 10.88 -21.88 1.24
CA ALA A 40 11.14 -21.38 2.59
C ALA A 40 9.84 -21.36 3.42
N PRO A 41 9.91 -21.53 4.75
CA PRO A 41 8.74 -21.48 5.62
C PRO A 41 7.87 -20.24 5.36
N GLY A 42 6.57 -20.45 5.16
CA GLY A 42 5.61 -19.38 4.89
C GLY A 42 5.48 -18.96 3.42
N ARG A 43 6.10 -19.67 2.49
CA ARG A 43 5.86 -19.53 1.05
C ARG A 43 5.11 -20.75 0.51
N ASP A 44 4.03 -20.48 -0.21
CA ASP A 44 3.27 -21.51 -0.91
C ASP A 44 3.81 -21.70 -2.33
N ASN A 45 3.67 -22.92 -2.85
CA ASN A 45 3.86 -23.17 -4.26
C ASN A 45 2.77 -22.48 -5.09
N THR A 46 3.07 -22.16 -6.35
CA THR A 46 2.16 -21.45 -7.26
C THR A 46 1.88 -22.26 -8.52
N ASP A 47 0.61 -22.33 -8.90
CA ASP A 47 0.16 -22.96 -10.15
C ASP A 47 0.53 -22.14 -11.39
N THR A 48 0.96 -20.88 -11.20
CA THR A 48 1.31 -19.98 -12.30
C THR A 48 2.61 -19.22 -12.06
N PHE A 49 3.26 -18.84 -13.15
CA PHE A 49 4.37 -17.89 -13.15
C PHE A 49 4.13 -16.82 -14.22
N ALA A 50 4.74 -15.63 -14.03
CA ALA A 50 4.63 -14.53 -14.97
C ALA A 50 5.97 -14.25 -15.64
N ILE A 51 5.95 -14.00 -16.96
CA ILE A 51 7.05 -13.38 -17.68
C ILE A 51 6.68 -11.92 -17.94
N SER A 52 7.52 -11.01 -17.46
CA SER A 52 7.33 -9.57 -17.60
C SER A 52 8.11 -9.01 -18.79
N SER A 53 7.53 -8.06 -19.51
CA SER A 53 8.26 -7.27 -20.50
C SER A 53 9.27 -6.34 -19.82
N ARG A 54 10.16 -5.74 -20.63
CA ARG A 54 10.84 -4.51 -20.21
C ARG A 54 9.81 -3.43 -19.86
N VAL A 55 10.20 -2.48 -19.01
CA VAL A 55 9.36 -1.36 -18.58
C VAL A 55 9.66 -0.13 -19.45
N PRO A 56 8.91 0.15 -20.53
CA PRO A 56 8.93 1.46 -21.17
C PRO A 56 8.46 2.56 -20.22
N SER A 57 9.04 3.75 -20.37
CA SER A 57 8.70 4.95 -19.61
C SER A 57 8.50 6.14 -20.55
N ALA A 58 7.55 7.00 -20.21
CA ALA A 58 7.37 8.32 -20.82
C ALA A 58 7.51 9.39 -19.74
N MET A 59 8.51 10.26 -19.89
CA MET A 59 8.78 11.35 -18.95
C MET A 59 7.83 12.54 -19.18
N PRO A 60 7.66 13.45 -18.20
CA PRO A 60 6.76 14.62 -18.31
C PRO A 60 6.86 15.38 -19.63
N ALA A 61 8.07 15.74 -20.07
CA ALA A 61 8.28 16.47 -21.33
C ALA A 61 7.79 15.69 -22.57
N GLN A 62 7.93 14.36 -22.58
CA GLN A 62 7.47 13.50 -23.68
C GLN A 62 5.95 13.39 -23.70
N LEU A 63 5.32 13.28 -22.52
CA LEU A 63 3.86 13.26 -22.38
C LEU A 63 3.25 14.58 -22.89
N GLN A 64 3.82 15.71 -22.48
CA GLN A 64 3.39 17.04 -22.89
C GLN A 64 3.57 17.27 -24.40
N ALA A 65 4.75 16.97 -24.95
CA ALA A 65 5.03 17.12 -26.38
C ALA A 65 4.13 16.24 -27.27
N SER A 66 3.68 15.10 -26.74
CA SER A 66 2.77 14.18 -27.44
C SER A 66 1.30 14.57 -27.33
N GLY A 67 0.98 15.69 -26.65
CA GLY A 67 -0.40 16.15 -26.46
C GLY A 67 -1.26 15.22 -25.59
N VAL A 68 -0.63 14.41 -24.71
CA VAL A 68 -1.35 13.56 -23.76
C VAL A 68 -2.21 14.43 -22.84
N LYS A 69 -3.40 13.95 -22.51
CA LYS A 69 -4.30 14.63 -21.57
C LYS A 69 -4.40 13.83 -20.28
N ALA A 70 -4.45 14.54 -19.16
CA ALA A 70 -4.92 13.93 -17.92
C ALA A 70 -6.37 13.48 -18.12
N THR A 71 -6.62 12.21 -17.82
CA THR A 71 -7.91 11.53 -18.05
C THR A 71 -8.48 10.91 -16.79
N ASP A 72 -7.71 10.93 -15.70
CA ASP A 72 -8.12 10.47 -14.39
C ASP A 72 -8.08 11.61 -13.37
N LYS A 73 -8.67 11.40 -12.20
CA LYS A 73 -8.80 12.41 -11.15
C LYS A 73 -8.72 11.77 -9.77
N VAL A 74 -8.48 12.61 -8.77
CA VAL A 74 -8.56 12.19 -7.37
C VAL A 74 -9.95 11.65 -7.04
N GLU A 75 -9.99 10.60 -6.24
CA GLU A 75 -11.20 9.94 -5.79
C GLU A 75 -11.22 9.81 -4.27
N ARG A 76 -12.37 10.15 -3.68
CA ARG A 76 -12.59 10.01 -2.24
C ARG A 76 -12.84 8.57 -1.84
N MET A 77 -13.48 7.76 -2.70
CA MET A 77 -13.68 6.33 -2.46
C MET A 77 -12.40 5.57 -2.81
N ILE A 78 -11.86 4.83 -1.85
CA ILE A 78 -10.61 4.07 -1.98
C ILE A 78 -10.93 2.58 -2.22
N ASP A 79 -11.91 2.07 -1.48
CA ASP A 79 -12.36 0.68 -1.57
C ASP A 79 -13.81 0.57 -1.12
N ASP A 80 -14.70 0.14 -2.02
CA ASP A 80 -16.12 -0.05 -1.67
C ASP A 80 -16.38 -1.38 -0.94
N GLY A 81 -15.40 -2.30 -0.93
CA GLY A 81 -15.49 -3.64 -0.35
C GLY A 81 -16.04 -4.71 -1.28
N SER A 82 -16.50 -4.37 -2.49
CA SER A 82 -17.15 -5.29 -3.44
C SER A 82 -16.22 -6.38 -3.97
N ARG A 83 -14.90 -6.13 -3.94
CA ARG A 83 -13.84 -7.04 -4.41
C ARG A 83 -13.14 -7.77 -3.26
N GLY A 84 -13.69 -7.69 -2.04
CA GLY A 84 -13.09 -8.27 -0.84
C GLY A 84 -11.67 -7.73 -0.62
N TRP A 85 -10.71 -8.64 -0.43
CA TRP A 85 -9.31 -8.30 -0.13
C TRP A 85 -8.39 -8.30 -1.35
N HIS A 86 -8.94 -8.20 -2.56
CA HIS A 86 -8.15 -8.32 -3.79
C HIS A 86 -7.03 -7.27 -3.90
N ASP A 87 -7.30 -6.02 -3.51
CA ASP A 87 -6.32 -4.92 -3.61
C ASP A 87 -5.49 -4.73 -2.32
N TRP A 88 -5.43 -5.78 -1.51
CA TRP A 88 -4.80 -5.81 -0.20
C TRP A 88 -3.84 -6.99 -0.12
N TYR A 89 -2.73 -6.79 0.59
CA TYR A 89 -1.90 -7.90 1.02
C TYR A 89 -2.38 -8.38 2.38
N ARG A 90 -2.44 -9.71 2.59
CA ARG A 90 -2.91 -10.34 3.82
C ARG A 90 -1.78 -11.11 4.47
N LEU A 91 -1.59 -10.91 5.76
CA LEU A 91 -0.62 -11.64 6.58
C LEU A 91 -1.35 -12.35 7.71
N ASN A 92 -0.88 -13.55 8.06
CA ASN A 92 -1.43 -14.36 9.16
C ASN A 92 -2.96 -14.49 9.10
N TRP A 93 -3.55 -14.61 7.90
CA TRP A 93 -5.00 -14.50 7.73
C TRP A 93 -5.77 -15.59 8.49
N GLY A 94 -5.19 -16.77 8.69
CA GLY A 94 -5.77 -17.83 9.55
C GLY A 94 -5.67 -17.55 11.06
N HIS A 95 -4.80 -16.64 11.49
CA HIS A 95 -4.48 -16.42 12.90
C HIS A 95 -5.39 -15.33 13.51
N SER A 96 -6.46 -15.76 14.17
CA SER A 96 -7.51 -14.88 14.71
C SER A 96 -7.03 -13.65 15.50
N PRO A 97 -6.01 -13.72 16.38
CA PRO A 97 -5.51 -12.54 17.09
C PRO A 97 -4.35 -11.80 16.41
N LEU A 98 -3.82 -12.24 15.26
CA LEU A 98 -2.61 -11.64 14.64
C LEU A 98 -2.74 -11.40 13.12
N TRP A 99 -3.95 -11.50 12.56
CA TRP A 99 -4.15 -11.22 11.15
C TRP A 99 -3.83 -9.75 10.85
N ALA A 100 -3.33 -9.48 9.65
CA ALA A 100 -3.18 -8.13 9.15
C ALA A 100 -3.63 -8.07 7.68
N ALA A 101 -4.21 -6.94 7.31
CA ALA A 101 -4.43 -6.59 5.93
C ALA A 101 -3.97 -5.16 5.69
N SER A 102 -3.21 -4.94 4.62
CA SER A 102 -2.84 -3.57 4.24
C SER A 102 -2.80 -3.36 2.74
N THR A 103 -2.82 -2.09 2.34
CA THR A 103 -2.84 -1.66 0.96
C THR A 103 -1.95 -0.44 0.76
N ARG A 104 -1.44 -0.27 -0.46
CA ARG A 104 -0.64 0.91 -0.87
C ARG A 104 -1.44 1.92 -1.67
N LYS A 105 -2.77 1.74 -1.79
CA LYS A 105 -3.64 2.67 -2.53
C LYS A 105 -3.43 4.13 -2.12
N LEU A 106 -3.24 4.43 -0.83
CA LEU A 106 -3.07 5.81 -0.35
C LEU A 106 -1.77 6.49 -0.83
N ARG A 107 -0.78 5.72 -1.30
CA ARG A 107 0.42 6.26 -1.95
C ARG A 107 0.10 6.81 -3.35
N ASP A 108 -0.87 6.21 -4.04
CA ASP A 108 -1.30 6.63 -5.37
C ASP A 108 -1.95 8.01 -5.30
N ALA A 109 -1.60 8.88 -6.25
CA ALA A 109 -2.20 10.21 -6.40
C ALA A 109 -3.74 10.15 -6.46
N LYS A 110 -4.31 9.10 -7.03
CA LYS A 110 -5.75 8.93 -7.14
C LYS A 110 -6.46 8.85 -5.79
N TRP A 111 -5.88 8.14 -4.83
CA TRP A 111 -6.52 7.85 -3.53
C TRP A 111 -5.85 8.51 -2.33
N ARG A 112 -4.86 9.36 -2.56
CA ARG A 112 -4.17 10.10 -1.50
C ARG A 112 -5.14 10.98 -0.70
N GLY A 113 -4.89 11.12 0.59
CA GLY A 113 -5.76 11.90 1.48
C GLY A 113 -5.72 13.41 1.22
N PRO A 114 -6.88 14.09 1.17
CA PRO A 114 -6.95 15.55 1.21
C PRO A 114 -6.47 16.10 2.56
N ASP A 115 -5.95 17.32 2.58
CA ASP A 115 -5.52 17.97 3.82
C ASP A 115 -6.73 18.23 4.73
N GLY A 116 -6.59 17.89 6.02
CA GLY A 116 -7.66 17.99 7.01
C GLY A 116 -8.77 16.92 6.88
N ALA A 117 -8.67 15.97 5.95
CA ALA A 117 -9.67 14.93 5.80
C ALA A 117 -9.61 13.87 6.92
N THR A 118 -10.73 13.16 7.10
CA THR A 118 -10.86 11.98 7.96
C THR A 118 -11.02 10.73 7.10
N LEU A 119 -10.29 9.66 7.41
CA LEU A 119 -10.49 8.35 6.77
C LEU A 119 -11.67 7.64 7.45
N ARG A 120 -12.65 7.16 6.68
CA ARG A 120 -13.81 6.42 7.20
C ARG A 120 -14.04 5.13 6.44
N PHE A 121 -14.42 4.05 7.15
CA PHE A 121 -14.90 2.80 6.56
C PHE A 121 -15.85 2.07 7.51
N GLY A 122 -16.57 1.07 7.00
CA GLY A 122 -17.28 0.09 7.81
C GLY A 122 -16.46 -1.19 7.96
N ILE A 123 -16.54 -1.84 9.12
CA ILE A 123 -15.95 -3.17 9.37
C ILE A 123 -16.93 -4.06 10.14
N LYS A 124 -16.84 -5.38 9.95
CA LYS A 124 -17.58 -6.38 10.75
C LYS A 124 -16.70 -7.06 11.78
N CYS A 125 -17.19 -7.17 13.01
CA CYS A 125 -16.66 -8.04 14.06
C CYS A 125 -17.83 -8.52 14.93
N GLN A 126 -17.89 -9.81 15.26
CA GLN A 126 -19.02 -10.39 16.02
C GLN A 126 -18.92 -10.17 17.54
N THR A 127 -17.78 -9.71 18.04
CA THR A 127 -17.53 -9.52 19.46
C THR A 127 -16.90 -8.16 19.71
N ASP A 128 -17.01 -7.67 20.95
CA ASP A 128 -16.19 -6.55 21.40
C ASP A 128 -14.72 -6.82 21.10
N ASN A 129 -14.06 -5.87 20.44
CA ASN A 129 -12.68 -6.01 20.02
C ASN A 129 -12.01 -4.64 19.87
N THR A 130 -10.71 -4.64 19.60
CA THR A 130 -9.97 -3.43 19.23
C THR A 130 -9.40 -3.63 17.83
N LEU A 131 -9.58 -2.63 16.98
CA LEU A 131 -8.96 -2.54 15.67
C LEU A 131 -7.81 -1.53 15.76
N VAL A 132 -6.61 -1.94 15.39
CA VAL A 132 -5.48 -1.04 15.19
C VAL A 132 -5.45 -0.65 13.72
N VAL A 133 -5.55 0.65 13.47
CA VAL A 133 -5.47 1.29 12.16
C VAL A 133 -4.06 1.86 12.01
N GLN A 134 -3.32 1.42 11.00
CA GLN A 134 -1.88 1.64 10.86
C GLN A 134 -1.56 2.44 9.60
N PHE A 135 -0.62 3.37 9.71
CA PHE A 135 -0.13 4.19 8.61
C PHE A 135 1.39 4.19 8.62
N ASN A 136 2.00 3.67 7.56
CA ASN A 136 3.43 3.86 7.30
C ASN A 136 3.57 5.10 6.42
N CYS A 137 4.41 6.04 6.87
CA CYS A 137 4.66 7.31 6.18
C CYS A 137 6.11 7.36 5.70
N ASN A 138 6.31 7.85 4.48
CA ASN A 138 7.61 7.96 3.82
C ASN A 138 8.41 6.64 3.79
N GLY A 139 7.72 5.50 3.70
CA GLY A 139 8.32 4.19 3.52
C GLY A 139 9.31 4.20 2.35
N TRP A 140 10.48 3.59 2.55
CA TRP A 140 11.57 3.55 1.57
C TRP A 140 12.07 4.94 1.09
N GLY A 141 11.77 6.01 1.83
CA GLY A 141 12.10 7.38 1.42
C GLY A 141 11.29 7.86 0.21
N ALA A 142 10.08 7.32 -0.01
CA ALA A 142 9.30 7.51 -1.22
C ALA A 142 8.90 8.97 -1.52
N PHE A 143 8.82 9.83 -0.50
CA PHE A 143 8.43 11.23 -0.63
C PHE A 143 9.58 12.18 -0.29
N ALA A 144 10.39 11.83 0.70
CA ALA A 144 11.56 12.58 1.11
C ALA A 144 12.73 11.61 1.34
N PRO A 145 13.58 11.38 0.32
CA PRO A 145 14.79 10.58 0.46
C PRO A 145 15.67 11.09 1.62
N GLY A 146 16.22 10.17 2.41
CA GLY A 146 17.05 10.50 3.58
C GLY A 146 16.26 10.91 4.83
N ARG A 147 14.94 11.15 4.73
CA ARG A 147 14.06 11.21 5.92
C ARG A 147 13.62 9.80 6.28
N PRO A 148 13.68 9.40 7.58
CA PRO A 148 13.22 8.09 7.99
C PRO A 148 11.72 7.92 7.77
N ALA A 149 11.28 6.68 7.64
CA ALA A 149 9.86 6.36 7.67
C ALA A 149 9.30 6.57 9.08
N VAL A 150 8.02 6.90 9.17
CA VAL A 150 7.30 7.04 10.44
C VAL A 150 6.07 6.16 10.41
N ASP A 151 5.96 5.27 11.39
CA ASP A 151 4.78 4.45 11.60
C ASP A 151 3.87 5.11 12.62
N CYS A 152 2.60 5.29 12.27
CA CYS A 152 1.59 5.90 13.12
C CYS A 152 0.38 4.98 13.24
N ASN A 153 -0.15 4.84 14.45
CA ASN A 153 -1.30 3.99 14.72
C ASN A 153 -2.43 4.77 15.41
N ALA A 154 -3.66 4.32 15.19
CA ALA A 154 -4.82 4.66 16.01
C ALA A 154 -5.53 3.36 16.44
N ALA A 155 -5.87 3.26 17.72
CA ALA A 155 -6.65 2.13 18.25
C ALA A 155 -8.14 2.51 18.30
N LYS A 156 -9.00 1.63 17.81
CA LYS A 156 -10.45 1.84 17.72
C LYS A 156 -11.19 0.67 18.35
N ASP A 157 -12.01 0.97 19.33
CA ASP A 157 -12.85 -0.04 19.95
C ASP A 157 -14.03 -0.38 19.03
N LEU A 158 -14.27 -1.67 18.88
CA LEU A 158 -15.41 -2.26 18.19
C LEU A 158 -16.32 -2.90 19.23
N LYS A 159 -17.62 -2.79 19.03
CA LYS A 159 -18.67 -3.39 19.85
C LYS A 159 -19.34 -4.53 19.10
N GLY A 160 -19.33 -5.71 19.69
CA GLY A 160 -19.97 -6.89 19.10
C GLY A 160 -21.50 -6.78 19.04
N PRO A 161 -22.16 -7.85 18.60
CA PRO A 161 -22.81 -8.02 17.28
C PRO A 161 -24.14 -7.25 17.11
N PRO A 162 -24.72 -7.15 15.88
CA PRO A 162 -24.38 -7.88 14.64
C PRO A 162 -24.22 -7.08 13.33
N ASP A 163 -24.26 -5.74 13.33
CA ASP A 163 -24.20 -4.95 12.09
C ASP A 163 -22.82 -4.32 11.84
N TRP A 164 -22.62 -3.78 10.65
CA TRP A 164 -21.46 -2.99 10.26
C TRP A 164 -21.19 -1.84 11.23
N GLN A 165 -19.93 -1.74 11.66
CA GLN A 165 -19.48 -0.68 12.56
C GLN A 165 -18.64 0.34 11.82
N GLY A 166 -18.97 1.61 11.99
CA GLY A 166 -18.22 2.72 11.40
C GLY A 166 -16.93 2.98 12.16
N VAL A 167 -15.82 2.96 11.44
CA VAL A 167 -14.51 3.39 11.94
C VAL A 167 -14.15 4.69 11.25
N SER A 168 -13.69 5.68 12.01
CA SER A 168 -13.14 6.94 11.49
C SER A 168 -11.81 7.25 12.15
N VAL A 169 -10.84 7.74 11.37
CA VAL A 169 -9.52 8.16 11.86
C VAL A 169 -9.15 9.52 11.27
N SER A 170 -8.88 10.49 12.15
CA SER A 170 -8.28 11.79 11.79
C SER A 170 -6.83 11.88 12.27
N LEU A 171 -6.07 12.84 11.73
CA LEU A 171 -4.63 13.00 12.01
C LEU A 171 -4.30 13.20 13.49
N ASN A 172 -5.18 13.89 14.24
CA ASN A 172 -5.02 14.14 15.67
C ASN A 172 -5.14 12.88 16.55
N GLU A 173 -5.65 11.77 16.00
CA GLU A 173 -5.76 10.50 16.70
C GLU A 173 -4.54 9.59 16.47
N LEU A 174 -3.67 9.97 15.52
CA LEU A 174 -2.50 9.18 15.15
C LEU A 174 -1.37 9.39 16.15
N ILE A 175 -0.84 8.27 16.64
CA ILE A 175 0.29 8.24 17.54
C ILE A 175 1.44 7.53 16.84
N ALA A 176 2.60 8.19 16.73
CA ALA A 176 3.81 7.56 16.22
C ALA A 176 4.25 6.40 17.12
N THR A 177 4.67 5.28 16.54
CA THR A 177 5.04 4.08 17.30
C THR A 177 6.46 4.14 17.87
N ASP A 178 7.31 5.01 17.33
CA ASP A 178 8.63 5.33 17.90
C ASP A 178 8.47 6.42 18.97
N PRO A 179 8.78 6.14 20.26
CA PRO A 179 8.72 7.13 21.32
C PRO A 179 9.57 8.39 21.10
N LYS A 180 10.56 8.34 20.20
CA LYS A 180 11.40 9.49 19.85
C LYS A 180 10.68 10.46 18.90
N VAL A 181 9.60 10.04 18.25
CA VAL A 181 8.81 10.86 17.34
C VAL A 181 7.64 11.45 18.12
N THR A 182 7.76 12.72 18.49
CA THR A 182 6.73 13.44 19.25
C THR A 182 5.85 14.34 18.38
N ALA A 183 6.29 14.63 17.15
CA ALA A 183 5.52 15.43 16.20
C ALA A 183 4.35 14.61 15.64
N SER A 184 3.15 15.19 15.67
CA SER A 184 1.98 14.61 14.99
C SER A 184 2.15 14.63 13.47
N LEU A 185 1.52 13.68 12.80
CA LEU A 185 1.48 13.67 11.33
C LEU A 185 0.71 14.89 10.83
N ALA A 186 1.39 15.76 10.07
CA ALA A 186 0.82 17.04 9.64
C ALA A 186 -0.27 16.90 8.55
N ASN A 187 -0.14 15.90 7.68
CA ASN A 187 -1.08 15.63 6.59
C ASN A 187 -0.94 14.17 6.11
N TRP A 188 -1.83 13.76 5.21
CA TRP A 188 -1.84 12.41 4.64
C TRP A 188 -0.88 12.22 3.44
N GLN A 189 -0.16 13.27 3.03
CA GLN A 189 0.55 13.29 1.74
C GLN A 189 1.69 12.27 1.66
N SER A 190 2.29 11.95 2.81
CA SER A 190 3.44 11.05 2.89
C SER A 190 3.06 9.59 3.19
N VAL A 191 1.76 9.27 3.31
CA VAL A 191 1.33 7.89 3.58
C VAL A 191 1.69 6.98 2.41
N THR A 192 2.55 6.00 2.68
CA THR A 192 2.97 4.98 1.73
C THR A 192 2.16 3.70 1.85
N GLU A 193 1.59 3.43 3.03
CA GLU A 193 0.83 2.21 3.29
C GLU A 193 -0.21 2.43 4.38
N PHE A 194 -1.39 1.81 4.19
CA PHE A 194 -2.49 1.79 5.14
C PHE A 194 -2.82 0.36 5.52
N GLY A 195 -2.85 0.04 6.81
CA GLY A 195 -3.12 -1.29 7.34
C GLY A 195 -4.14 -1.33 8.46
N ILE A 196 -4.71 -2.51 8.66
CA ILE A 196 -5.61 -2.84 9.74
C ILE A 196 -5.29 -4.22 10.31
N CYS A 197 -5.35 -4.34 11.63
CA CYS A 197 -5.09 -5.57 12.38
C CYS A 197 -5.77 -5.52 13.76
N PRO A 198 -5.98 -6.65 14.43
CA PRO A 198 -6.57 -6.67 15.78
C PRO A 198 -5.51 -6.39 16.86
N SER A 199 -4.23 -6.26 16.52
CA SER A 199 -3.14 -6.09 17.48
C SER A 199 -2.01 -5.24 16.91
N GLY A 200 -1.40 -4.39 17.73
CA GLY A 200 -0.26 -3.56 17.34
C GLY A 200 0.41 -2.89 18.53
N GLU A 201 1.08 -1.77 18.26
CA GLU A 201 1.76 -0.98 19.28
C GLU A 201 1.32 0.49 19.21
N THR A 202 1.37 1.18 20.34
CA THR A 202 1.20 2.63 20.43
C THR A 202 2.20 3.18 21.44
N VAL A 203 2.36 4.50 21.51
CA VAL A 203 3.11 5.17 22.58
C VAL A 203 2.14 5.80 23.56
N ARG A 204 2.38 5.62 24.87
CA ARG A 204 1.71 6.33 25.97
C ARG A 204 2.76 6.75 26.98
N ASP A 205 2.72 8.00 27.43
CA ASP A 205 3.70 8.56 28.38
C ASP A 205 5.17 8.30 27.99
N GLY A 206 5.47 8.43 26.69
CA GLY A 206 6.80 8.19 26.14
C GLY A 206 7.27 6.74 26.14
N ARG A 207 6.38 5.77 26.36
CA ARG A 207 6.70 4.34 26.36
C ARG A 207 5.86 3.58 25.34
N LYS A 208 6.48 2.59 24.68
CA LYS A 208 5.76 1.64 23.83
C LYS A 208 4.81 0.79 24.68
N VAL A 209 3.58 0.67 24.22
CA VAL A 209 2.52 -0.13 24.84
C VAL A 209 1.89 -1.00 23.75
N LYS A 210 1.67 -2.27 24.06
CA LYS A 210 0.94 -3.18 23.16
C LYS A 210 -0.55 -2.85 23.19
N VAL A 211 -1.16 -2.81 22.02
CA VAL A 211 -2.61 -2.78 21.83
C VAL A 211 -3.01 -4.15 21.34
N ASN A 212 -3.66 -4.95 22.18
CA ASN A 212 -4.11 -6.28 21.82
C ASN A 212 -5.63 -6.34 21.89
N GLY A 213 -6.27 -6.54 20.74
CA GLY A 213 -7.64 -6.95 20.66
C GLY A 213 -7.84 -8.40 21.12
N ARG A 214 -9.11 -8.80 21.22
CA ARG A 214 -9.49 -10.19 21.44
C ARG A 214 -9.33 -10.99 20.15
N SER A 215 -9.35 -12.31 20.26
CA SER A 215 -9.42 -13.19 19.07
C SER A 215 -10.61 -12.77 18.20
N TRP A 216 -10.34 -12.37 16.96
CA TRP A 216 -11.35 -11.93 16.00
C TRP A 216 -12.38 -13.03 15.72
N GLN A 217 -13.65 -12.69 15.90
CA GLN A 217 -14.78 -13.58 15.58
C GLN A 217 -15.63 -12.97 14.47
N GLY A 218 -16.07 -13.83 13.55
CA GLY A 218 -16.87 -13.45 12.40
C GLY A 218 -16.06 -13.00 11.18
N PRO A 219 -16.75 -12.48 10.16
CA PRO A 219 -16.12 -12.11 8.90
C PRO A 219 -15.15 -10.93 9.10
N ARG A 220 -14.04 -10.96 8.38
CA ARG A 220 -13.14 -9.81 8.20
C ARG A 220 -13.54 -9.16 6.89
N GLU A 221 -14.54 -8.30 6.96
CA GLU A 221 -15.07 -7.57 5.80
C GLU A 221 -15.01 -6.08 6.09
N ILE A 222 -14.62 -5.31 5.07
CA ILE A 222 -14.68 -3.85 5.08
C ILE A 222 -15.63 -3.36 3.98
N ARG A 223 -16.13 -2.14 4.13
CA ARG A 223 -16.88 -1.45 3.08
C ARG A 223 -16.67 0.05 3.13
N ASN A 224 -16.88 0.71 1.99
CA ASN A 224 -16.93 2.16 1.87
C ASN A 224 -15.74 2.89 2.50
N LEU A 225 -14.52 2.37 2.33
CA LEU A 225 -13.28 3.02 2.71
C LEU A 225 -13.09 4.27 1.87
N ARG A 226 -13.14 5.44 2.51
CA ARG A 226 -13.16 6.73 1.83
C ARG A 226 -12.65 7.88 2.68
N TRP A 227 -12.34 8.98 2.01
CA TRP A 227 -12.05 10.28 2.63
C TRP A 227 -13.32 11.13 2.81
N GLU A 228 -13.50 11.69 4.00
CA GLU A 228 -14.56 12.66 4.33
C GLU A 228 -13.96 14.00 4.75
N GLY A 229 -14.56 15.11 4.29
CA GLY A 229 -14.06 16.46 4.54
C GLY A 229 -12.69 16.75 3.89
N GLY A 230 -12.08 17.87 4.28
CA GLY A 230 -10.77 18.28 3.78
C GLY A 230 -10.72 18.69 2.31
N GLU A 231 -9.58 19.27 1.92
CA GLU A 231 -9.37 19.84 0.59
C GLU A 231 -8.12 19.25 -0.08
N TYR A 232 -8.20 19.06 -1.40
CA TYR A 232 -7.05 18.65 -2.18
C TYR A 232 -6.19 19.88 -2.49
N SER A 233 -5.10 20.04 -1.75
CA SER A 233 -4.01 20.93 -2.10
C SER A 233 -3.13 20.30 -3.20
N ARG A 234 -2.07 20.99 -3.63
CA ARG A 234 -1.10 20.42 -4.56
C ARG A 234 -0.46 19.17 -3.95
N GLN A 235 -0.68 18.02 -4.57
CA GLN A 235 -0.16 16.76 -4.07
C GLN A 235 1.38 16.75 -4.05
N GLN A 236 1.95 16.27 -2.95
CA GLN A 236 3.39 16.13 -2.84
C GLN A 236 3.90 15.13 -3.89
N THR A 237 4.82 15.56 -4.74
CA THR A 237 5.53 14.65 -5.64
C THR A 237 6.89 14.33 -5.04
N ALA A 238 7.46 13.16 -5.37
CA ALA A 238 8.83 12.88 -4.96
C ALA A 238 9.74 13.92 -5.61
N ASP A 239 10.60 14.56 -4.82
CA ASP A 239 11.55 15.54 -5.34
C ASP A 239 12.52 14.83 -6.31
N SER A 240 12.47 15.27 -7.56
CA SER A 240 13.23 14.83 -8.74
C SER A 240 12.73 13.57 -9.47
N ALA A 241 12.13 13.77 -10.64
CA ALA A 241 12.16 12.76 -11.68
C ALA A 241 13.63 12.53 -12.06
N LEU A 242 14.14 11.30 -11.85
CA LEU A 242 15.46 10.93 -12.35
C LEU A 242 15.48 11.15 -13.86
N SER A 243 16.63 11.57 -14.41
CA SER A 243 16.81 11.54 -15.87
C SER A 243 16.62 10.10 -16.38
N PRO A 244 16.30 9.87 -17.66
CA PRO A 244 16.25 8.51 -18.23
C PRO A 244 17.52 7.69 -17.94
N GLN A 245 18.69 8.33 -17.95
CA GLN A 245 19.97 7.73 -17.58
C GLN A 245 20.05 7.41 -16.08
N GLY A 246 19.55 8.30 -15.22
CA GLY A 246 19.43 8.08 -13.78
C GLY A 246 18.52 6.91 -13.44
N HIS A 247 17.38 6.77 -14.14
CA HIS A 247 16.50 5.61 -14.03
C HIS A 247 17.19 4.32 -14.45
N GLN A 248 17.86 4.30 -15.60
CA GLN A 248 18.59 3.11 -16.06
C GLN A 248 19.69 2.69 -15.08
N LYS A 249 20.44 3.67 -14.54
CA LYS A 249 21.46 3.43 -13.52
C LYS A 249 20.86 2.82 -12.26
N ALA A 250 19.80 3.44 -11.72
CA ALA A 250 19.13 2.96 -10.51
C ALA A 250 18.60 1.53 -10.68
N PHE A 251 18.02 1.22 -11.84
CA PHE A 251 17.57 -0.13 -12.19
C PHE A 251 18.72 -1.14 -12.23
N ASN A 252 19.82 -0.81 -12.92
CA ASN A 252 21.00 -1.68 -12.99
C ASN A 252 21.67 -1.89 -11.63
N ASP A 253 21.72 -0.84 -10.80
CA ASP A 253 22.28 -0.92 -9.44
C ASP A 253 21.40 -1.80 -8.54
N ALA A 254 20.07 -1.73 -8.68
CA ALA A 254 19.15 -2.61 -7.96
C ALA A 254 19.33 -4.09 -8.37
N ILE A 255 19.51 -4.37 -9.67
CA ILE A 255 19.85 -5.71 -10.15
C ILE A 255 21.16 -6.19 -9.54
N ARG A 256 22.21 -5.36 -9.56
CA ARG A 256 23.51 -5.72 -8.98
C ARG A 256 23.38 -6.06 -7.49
N LYS A 257 22.65 -5.24 -6.75
CA LYS A 257 22.37 -5.47 -5.33
C LYS A 257 21.61 -6.78 -5.08
N SER A 258 20.63 -7.10 -5.93
CA SER A 258 19.90 -8.39 -5.87
C SER A 258 20.84 -9.57 -6.07
N LEU A 259 21.71 -9.52 -7.09
CA LEU A 259 22.70 -10.57 -7.37
C LEU A 259 23.73 -10.72 -6.25
N GLU A 260 24.11 -9.62 -5.59
CA GLU A 260 24.98 -9.64 -4.42
C GLU A 260 24.29 -10.30 -3.22
N GLN A 261 23.00 -10.01 -3.01
CA GLN A 261 22.20 -10.63 -1.96
C GLN A 261 22.05 -12.14 -2.20
N GLU A 262 21.71 -12.57 -3.41
CA GLU A 262 21.60 -13.99 -3.76
C GLU A 262 22.91 -14.75 -3.49
N LYS A 263 24.06 -14.15 -3.81
CA LYS A 263 25.38 -14.72 -3.47
C LYS A 263 25.65 -14.79 -1.98
N ALA A 264 25.12 -13.85 -1.20
CA ALA A 264 25.28 -13.84 0.25
C ALA A 264 24.40 -14.93 0.90
N ASP A 265 23.16 -15.06 0.43
CA ASP A 265 22.21 -16.07 0.92
C ASP A 265 22.72 -17.49 0.65
N LEU A 266 23.26 -17.75 -0.55
CA LEU A 266 23.90 -19.02 -0.91
C LEU A 266 25.15 -19.37 -0.07
N LYS A 267 25.76 -18.40 0.60
CA LYS A 267 26.90 -18.62 1.52
C LYS A 267 26.45 -18.80 2.97
N ALA A 268 25.21 -18.44 3.28
CA ALA A 268 24.64 -18.54 4.62
C ALA A 268 23.89 -19.87 4.84
N GLU A 269 23.63 -20.63 3.76
CA GLU A 269 23.27 -22.05 3.76
C GLU A 269 24.49 -22.96 3.88
#